data_AF-A0A5C7JZN5-F1
#
_entry.id   AF-A0A5C7JZN5-F1
#
_cell.length_a   1.000
_cell.length_b   1.000
_cell.length_c   1.000
_cell.angle_alpha   90.00
_cell.angle_beta   90.00
_cell.angle_gamma   90.00
#
_symmetry.space_group_name_H-M   'P 1'
#
loop_
_entity.id
_entity.type
_entity.pdbx_description
1 polymer ?
#
loop_
_entity_poly.entity_id
_entity_poly.type
_entity_poly.pdbx_seq_one_letter_code
_entity_poly.pdbx_strand_id
1 'polypeptide(L)' 'MATKKNWIKGAIKKPGALTATAKKAGAVKPDGTIKKTWLKEKAKETGKTGQRARLAITLGKMKK' A
#
# COMPACT_ATOMS: atom_id res chain seq x y z
N MET A 1 18.51 -14.99 -5.36
CA MET A 1 18.34 -13.51 -5.34
C MET A 1 17.24 -13.09 -6.32
N ALA A 2 15.97 -13.10 -5.91
CA ALA A 2 14.85 -12.81 -6.83
C ALA A 2 14.62 -11.29 -6.99
N THR A 3 15.24 -10.74 -8.04
CA THR A 3 14.72 -9.69 -8.92
C THR A 3 14.00 -8.49 -8.27
N LYS A 4 14.78 -7.55 -7.73
CA LYS A 4 14.36 -6.16 -7.40
C LYS A 4 13.72 -5.39 -8.57
N LYS A 5 13.84 -5.86 -9.82
CA LYS A 5 13.40 -5.09 -10.99
C LYS A 5 11.88 -5.12 -11.23
N ASN A 6 11.15 -6.13 -10.72
CA ASN A 6 9.73 -6.35 -11.03
C ASN A 6 8.82 -6.58 -9.80
N TRP A 7 9.28 -6.27 -8.59
CA TRP A 7 8.47 -6.47 -7.37
C TRP A 7 7.15 -5.66 -7.41
N ILE A 8 7.16 -4.50 -8.07
CA ILE A 8 5.98 -3.65 -8.28
C ILE A 8 4.93 -4.37 -9.13
N LYS A 9 5.34 -5.02 -10.24
CA LYS A 9 4.45 -5.81 -11.10
C LYS A 9 3.82 -6.98 -10.34
N GLY A 10 4.60 -7.64 -9.47
CA GLY A 10 4.11 -8.69 -8.58
C GLY A 10 3.14 -8.18 -7.51
N ALA A 11 3.34 -6.97 -7.01
CA ALA A 11 2.48 -6.36 -5.99
C ALA A 11 1.19 -5.76 -6.56
N ILE A 12 1.19 -5.33 -7.83
CA ILE A 12 0.01 -4.84 -8.55
C ILE A 12 -0.94 -5.98 -8.97
N LYS A 13 -0.50 -7.26 -9.01
CA LYS A 13 -1.37 -8.42 -9.32
C LYS A 13 -2.67 -8.50 -8.50
N LYS A 14 -2.72 -7.85 -7.32
CA LYS A 14 -3.93 -7.73 -6.48
C LYS A 14 -4.21 -6.24 -6.21
N PRO A 15 -4.73 -5.49 -7.20
CA PRO A 15 -5.07 -4.08 -6.99
C PRO A 15 -6.14 -3.99 -5.89
N GLY A 16 -6.02 -3.01 -4.99
CA GLY A 16 -7.00 -2.80 -3.92
C GLY A 16 -6.87 -3.69 -2.68
N ALA A 17 -5.92 -4.64 -2.60
CA ALA A 17 -5.75 -5.46 -1.39
C ALA A 17 -5.37 -4.64 -0.16
N LEU A 18 -4.60 -3.55 -0.34
CA LEU A 18 -4.31 -2.57 0.71
C LEU A 18 -5.56 -1.73 1.04
N THR A 19 -6.30 -1.33 0.02
CA THR A 19 -7.54 -0.55 0.18
C THR A 19 -8.60 -1.34 0.93
N ALA A 20 -8.72 -2.65 0.68
CA ALA A 20 -9.60 -3.55 1.39
C ALA A 20 -9.20 -3.73 2.86
N THR A 21 -7.90 -3.83 3.15
CA THR A 21 -7.40 -3.90 4.54
C THR A 21 -7.57 -2.57 5.26
N ALA A 22 -7.32 -1.44 4.60
CA ALA A 22 -7.60 -0.11 5.14
C ALA A 22 -9.10 0.11 5.40
N LYS A 23 -9.97 -0.36 4.48
CA LYS A 23 -11.43 -0.27 4.61
C LYS A 23 -11.92 -1.10 5.80
N LYS A 24 -11.40 -2.33 5.97
CA LYS A 24 -11.67 -3.15 7.16
C LYS A 24 -11.18 -2.50 8.45
N ALA A 25 -10.07 -1.77 8.41
CA ALA A 25 -9.48 -1.09 9.56
C ALA A 25 -10.08 0.29 9.85
N GLY A 26 -11.10 0.76 9.11
CA GLY A 26 -11.63 2.13 9.26
C GLY A 26 -10.61 3.24 8.95
N ALA A 27 -9.54 2.88 8.24
CA ALA A 27 -8.43 3.77 7.91
C ALA A 27 -8.61 4.49 6.57
N VAL A 28 -9.83 4.44 6.00
CA VAL A 28 -10.19 5.13 4.77
C VAL A 28 -10.89 6.43 5.15
N LYS A 29 -10.51 7.51 4.50
CA LYS A 29 -11.18 8.80 4.61
C LYS A 29 -12.55 8.74 3.92
N PRO A 30 -13.48 9.66 4.24
CA PRO A 30 -14.74 9.77 3.51
C PRO A 30 -14.54 9.98 1.99
N ASP A 31 -13.41 10.57 1.60
CA ASP A 31 -12.96 10.76 0.22
C ASP A 31 -12.34 9.49 -0.44
N GLY A 32 -12.57 8.31 0.13
CA GLY A 32 -12.08 7.03 -0.40
C GLY A 32 -10.56 6.81 -0.31
N THR A 33 -9.79 7.80 0.13
CA THR A 33 -8.33 7.72 0.25
C THR A 33 -7.91 7.10 1.59
N ILE A 34 -6.84 6.31 1.59
CA ILE A 34 -6.29 5.75 2.84
C ILE A 34 -5.60 6.86 3.65
N LYS A 35 -5.84 6.91 4.97
CA LYS A 35 -5.20 7.84 5.90
C LYS A 35 -3.68 7.70 5.82
N LYS A 36 -2.96 8.80 5.52
CA LYS A 36 -1.49 8.82 5.41
C LYS A 36 -0.78 8.33 6.68
N THR A 37 -1.34 8.61 7.86
CA THR A 37 -0.81 8.18 9.16
C THR A 37 -0.81 6.66 9.27
N TRP A 38 -1.98 6.05 9.08
CA TRP A 38 -2.15 4.59 9.08
C TRP A 38 -1.29 3.91 8.01
N LEU A 39 -1.18 4.53 6.82
CA LEU A 39 -0.32 4.06 5.74
C LEU A 39 1.16 4.04 6.13
N LYS A 40 1.65 5.08 6.81
CA LYS A 40 3.03 5.16 7.29
C LYS A 40 3.30 4.14 8.41
N GLU A 41 2.36 3.94 9.32
CA GLU A 41 2.48 2.93 10.38
C GLU A 41 2.54 1.52 9.78
N LYS A 42 1.62 1.21 8.87
CA LYS A 42 1.63 -0.08 8.17
C LYS A 42 2.84 -0.25 7.26
N ALA A 43 3.40 0.82 6.71
CA ALA A 43 4.66 0.76 5.97
C ALA A 43 5.87 0.39 6.84
N LYS A 44 5.82 0.59 8.17
CA LYS A 44 6.86 0.15 9.09
C LYS A 44 6.78 -1.34 9.40
N GLU A 45 5.60 -1.96 9.28
CA GLU A 45 5.47 -3.41 9.46
C GLU A 45 6.31 -4.18 8.43
N THR A 46 6.83 -5.32 8.87
CA THR A 46 7.44 -6.33 8.02
C THR A 46 6.37 -7.24 7.40
N GLY A 47 6.66 -7.79 6.21
CA GLY A 47 5.74 -8.70 5.50
C GLY A 47 4.90 -8.04 4.39
N LYS A 48 3.90 -8.79 3.89
CA LYS A 48 3.12 -8.41 2.69
C LYS A 48 2.29 -7.14 2.92
N THR A 49 1.80 -6.90 4.13
CA THR A 49 1.03 -5.69 4.47
C THR A 49 1.90 -4.44 4.39
N GLY A 50 3.10 -4.47 4.96
CA GLY A 50 4.03 -3.34 4.86
C GLY A 50 4.58 -3.10 3.47
N GLN A 51 4.85 -4.16 2.70
CA GLN A 51 5.21 -4.02 1.28
C GLN A 51 4.12 -3.30 0.48
N ARG A 52 2.85 -3.67 0.70
CA ARG A 52 1.70 -3.01 0.05
C ARG A 52 1.55 -1.56 0.49
N ALA A 53 1.78 -1.25 1.76
CA ALA A 53 1.71 0.11 2.29
C ALA A 53 2.82 0.99 1.67
N ARG A 54 4.05 0.49 1.60
CA ARG A 54 5.17 1.15 0.91
C ARG A 54 4.85 1.40 -0.57
N LEU A 55 4.29 0.41 -1.26
CA LEU A 55 3.88 0.56 -2.66
C LEU A 55 2.86 1.70 -2.83
N ALA A 56 1.83 1.76 -1.99
CA ALA A 56 0.83 2.82 -2.07
C ALA A 56 1.42 4.21 -1.80
N ILE A 57 2.41 4.35 -0.90
CA ILE A 57 3.16 5.59 -0.73
C ILE A 57 3.90 5.95 -2.04
N THR A 58 4.57 4.99 -2.67
CA THR A 58 5.31 5.20 -3.92
C THR A 58 4.37 5.59 -5.07
N LEU A 59 3.24 4.90 -5.22
CA LEU A 59 2.22 5.22 -6.23
C LEU A 59 1.64 6.62 -6.02
N GLY A 60 1.36 7.02 -4.78
CA GLY A 60 0.91 8.37 -4.46
C GLY A 60 1.93 9.46 -4.77
N LYS A 61 3.23 9.14 -4.74
CA LYS A 61 4.30 10.05 -5.17
C LYS A 61 4.47 10.12 -6.69
N MET A 62 4.09 9.06 -7.42
CA MET A 62 4.15 9.01 -8.89
C MET A 62 2.95 9.67 -9.58
N LYS A 63 1.81 9.84 -8.89
CA LYS A 63 0.66 10.64 -9.36
C LYS A 63 0.93 12.16 -9.28
N LYS A 64 2.07 12.60 -9.82
CA LYS A 64 2.36 14.02 -10.01
C LYS A 64 1.98 14.43 -11.43
#